data_AF-F6LI48-F1
#
_entry.id   AF-F6LI48-F1
#
_cell.length_a   1.000
_cell.length_b   1.000
_cell.length_c   1.000
_cell.angle_alpha   90.00
_cell.angle_beta   90.00
_cell.angle_gamma   90.00
#
_symmetry.space_group_name_H-M   'P 1'
#
loop_
_entity.id
_entity.type
_entity.pdbx_description
1 polymer ?
#
loop_
_entity_poly.entity_id
_entity_poly.type
_entity_poly.pdbx_seq_one_letter_code
_entity_poly.pdbx_strand_id
1 'polypeptide(L)'
;FYDWYCDLPPASPMTWGEQTDVPESADWYNSGFLMLWGSNVPQTRTPDAHFYTEARYKGAKSVVVSPDYSEAAKFSDMWLHPKQGTDAALAMAMGHVILREFHLDRQAEYFEDYYRQYTDMPMLVRLVEKDGNLVPERQLRASDFKGNLSEKNNPEWKTVAVDMKTGKPVVPQGSIGFRWGEQGKWNLKGQDKKGNDLNLEMSLILDDRHDEVANVAFPYFGNREHDHFEGTDHDSVLVRSVPAKRVKLADGEALVATVFDLFIANYGLDRGLGGANSAKSYDENLPYTPAWAEKITGVPKDQIITVAREFALNAEKTNGRSMVILGAGLNHWYHMDMNYRGIMNLLIMCGCVGQSGGGWSHYVGQE
;
A
#
# COMPACT_ATOMS: atom_id res chain seq x y z
N PHE A 1 -4.36 -16.98 21.49
CA PHE A 1 -2.93 -17.19 21.80
C PHE A 1 -2.06 -16.43 20.81
N TYR A 2 -2.32 -16.56 19.51
CA TYR A 2 -1.60 -15.83 18.45
C TYR A 2 -1.66 -14.30 18.60
N ASP A 3 -2.84 -13.77 18.93
CA ASP A 3 -3.07 -12.38 19.33
C ASP A 3 -2.28 -11.97 20.59
N TRP A 4 -2.37 -12.79 21.64
CA TRP A 4 -1.74 -12.54 22.94
C TRP A 4 -0.21 -12.49 22.87
N TYR A 5 0.41 -13.33 22.04
CA TYR A 5 1.86 -13.32 21.84
C TYR A 5 2.35 -12.20 20.95
N CYS A 6 1.45 -11.38 20.40
CA CYS A 6 1.77 -10.35 19.42
C CYS A 6 2.35 -10.95 18.12
N ASP A 7 2.00 -12.21 17.84
CA ASP A 7 2.38 -12.91 16.62
C ASP A 7 1.39 -12.62 15.49
N LEU A 8 0.10 -12.44 15.82
CA LEU A 8 -0.92 -11.94 14.89
C LEU A 8 -0.51 -10.57 14.35
N PRO A 9 -0.38 -10.40 13.02
CA PRO A 9 -0.23 -9.08 12.42
C PRO A 9 -1.61 -8.52 12.06
N PRO A 10 -2.22 -7.59 12.82
CA PRO A 10 -3.59 -7.13 12.56
C PRO A 10 -3.76 -6.48 11.18
N ALA A 11 -2.66 -6.05 10.56
CA ALA A 11 -2.62 -5.58 9.18
C ALA A 11 -3.07 -6.63 8.15
N SER A 12 -2.87 -7.93 8.40
CA SER A 12 -3.31 -9.01 7.51
C SER A 12 -4.84 -9.11 7.45
N PRO A 13 -5.57 -9.21 8.57
CA PRO A 13 -7.04 -9.12 8.55
C PRO A 13 -7.57 -7.81 7.98
N MET A 14 -6.90 -6.68 8.22
CA MET A 14 -7.31 -5.38 7.68
C MET A 14 -7.18 -5.32 6.15
N THR A 15 -6.14 -5.93 5.57
CA THR A 15 -5.82 -5.81 4.14
C THR A 15 -6.47 -6.91 3.32
N TRP A 16 -6.47 -8.15 3.82
CA TRP A 16 -6.90 -9.32 3.06
C TRP A 16 -8.09 -10.07 3.67
N GLY A 17 -8.50 -9.71 4.89
CA GLY A 17 -9.55 -10.45 5.60
C GLY A 17 -9.12 -11.88 5.98
N GLU A 18 -7.81 -12.11 6.10
CA GLU A 18 -7.17 -13.39 6.43
C GLU A 18 -6.41 -13.24 7.76
N GLN A 19 -6.35 -14.30 8.57
CA GLN A 19 -5.55 -14.30 9.80
C GLN A 19 -4.07 -14.12 9.43
N THR A 20 -3.52 -15.14 8.78
CA THR A 20 -2.19 -15.15 8.19
C THR A 20 -2.13 -16.27 7.15
N ASP A 21 -1.63 -15.96 5.96
CA ASP A 21 -1.20 -16.95 4.97
C ASP A 21 0.07 -16.43 4.30
N VAL A 22 1.09 -17.27 4.19
CA VAL A 22 2.44 -16.88 3.76
C VAL A 22 3.07 -17.95 2.87
N PRO A 23 3.97 -17.57 1.95
CA PRO A 23 4.70 -18.53 1.17
C PRO A 23 5.56 -19.44 2.06
N GLU A 24 5.83 -20.65 1.58
CA GLU A 24 6.81 -21.55 2.20
C GLU A 24 8.25 -21.04 2.02
N SER A 25 9.17 -21.52 2.85
CA SER A 25 10.60 -21.13 2.77
C SER A 25 11.27 -21.53 1.46
N ALA A 26 10.84 -22.64 0.85
CA ALA A 26 11.31 -23.04 -0.47
C ALA A 26 11.01 -21.98 -1.55
N ASP A 27 9.94 -21.20 -1.40
CA ASP A 27 9.57 -20.16 -2.36
C ASP A 27 10.48 -18.92 -2.27
N TRP A 28 11.26 -18.75 -1.18
CA TRP A 28 12.30 -17.71 -1.12
C TRP A 28 13.33 -17.90 -2.23
N TYR A 29 13.62 -19.15 -2.61
CA TYR A 29 14.53 -19.50 -3.70
C TYR A 29 14.02 -19.07 -5.08
N ASN A 30 12.72 -18.77 -5.18
CA ASN A 30 12.11 -18.21 -6.38
C ASN A 30 12.19 -16.68 -6.40
N SER A 31 12.64 -15.99 -5.35
CA SER A 31 12.74 -14.54 -5.40
C SER A 31 13.97 -14.04 -6.15
N GLY A 32 13.85 -12.91 -6.84
CA GLY A 32 14.98 -12.16 -7.42
C GLY A 32 15.51 -11.05 -6.50
N PHE A 33 14.71 -10.63 -5.52
CA PHE A 33 15.06 -9.60 -4.56
C PHE A 33 14.43 -9.89 -3.20
N LEU A 34 15.26 -10.14 -2.20
CA LEU A 34 14.85 -10.49 -0.84
C LEU A 34 15.18 -9.36 0.12
N MET A 35 14.16 -8.80 0.77
CA MET A 35 14.34 -7.91 1.92
C MET A 35 14.02 -8.66 3.21
N LEU A 36 14.98 -8.76 4.12
CA LEU A 36 14.77 -9.31 5.46
C LEU A 36 14.61 -8.13 6.40
N TRP A 37 13.38 -7.87 6.87
CA TRP A 37 13.05 -6.65 7.61
C TRP A 37 12.53 -7.01 8.99
N GLY A 38 13.32 -6.72 10.03
CA GLY A 38 12.98 -7.12 11.41
C GLY A 38 12.88 -8.64 11.61
N SER A 39 13.53 -9.43 10.74
CA SER A 39 13.55 -10.90 10.79
C SER A 39 14.98 -11.42 10.77
N ASN A 40 15.42 -12.00 11.89
CA ASN A 40 16.77 -12.56 12.02
C ASN A 40 16.80 -14.03 11.57
N VAL A 41 16.62 -14.27 10.27
CA VAL A 41 16.44 -15.61 9.67
C VAL A 41 17.44 -16.67 10.14
N PRO A 42 18.76 -16.44 10.19
CA PRO A 42 19.70 -17.48 10.65
C PRO A 42 19.45 -17.95 12.10
N GLN A 43 18.96 -17.05 12.95
CA GLN A 43 18.75 -17.31 14.37
C GLN A 43 17.34 -17.84 14.68
N THR A 44 16.32 -17.32 14.01
CA THR A 44 14.90 -17.61 14.32
C THR A 44 14.24 -18.55 13.30
N ARG A 45 14.88 -18.76 12.15
CA ARG A 45 14.49 -19.69 11.06
C ARG A 45 15.68 -20.56 10.65
N THR A 46 16.49 -20.98 11.62
CA THR A 46 17.69 -21.79 11.37
C THR A 46 17.49 -22.94 10.37
N PRO A 47 16.43 -23.78 10.47
CA PRO A 47 16.26 -24.88 9.51
C PRO A 47 15.97 -24.42 8.08
N ASP A 48 15.41 -23.22 7.88
CA ASP A 48 15.04 -22.67 6.57
C ASP A 48 16.08 -21.69 6.01
N ALA A 49 17.05 -21.25 6.84
CA ALA A 49 18.01 -20.21 6.50
C ALA A 49 18.85 -20.55 5.26
N HIS A 50 19.04 -21.83 4.96
CA HIS A 50 19.77 -22.26 3.77
C HIS A 50 19.09 -21.76 2.48
N PHE A 51 17.76 -21.78 2.38
CA PHE A 51 17.03 -21.29 1.20
C PHE A 51 17.34 -19.83 0.89
N TYR A 52 17.42 -19.00 1.94
CA TYR A 52 17.82 -17.59 1.81
C TYR A 52 19.25 -17.47 1.29
N THR A 53 20.21 -18.19 1.90
CA THR A 53 21.62 -18.09 1.49
C THR A 53 21.87 -18.66 0.09
N GLU A 54 21.16 -19.72 -0.29
CA GLU A 54 21.28 -20.39 -1.59
C GLU A 54 20.63 -19.58 -2.72
N ALA A 55 19.50 -18.89 -2.45
CA ALA A 55 18.87 -17.99 -3.41
C ALA A 55 19.84 -16.92 -3.93
N ARG A 56 20.78 -16.48 -3.08
CA ARG A 56 21.81 -15.52 -3.47
C ARG A 56 22.79 -16.07 -4.51
N TYR A 57 23.11 -17.37 -4.47
CA TYR A 57 23.93 -18.00 -5.52
C TYR A 57 23.21 -18.09 -6.87
N LYS A 58 21.87 -18.03 -6.88
CA LYS A 58 21.05 -17.89 -8.08
C LYS A 58 20.98 -16.45 -8.59
N GLY A 59 21.57 -15.50 -7.87
CA GLY A 59 21.61 -14.08 -8.23
C GLY A 59 20.55 -13.23 -7.55
N ALA A 60 19.81 -13.75 -6.56
CA ALA A 60 18.90 -12.93 -5.78
C ALA A 60 19.68 -11.89 -4.97
N LYS A 61 19.32 -10.61 -5.11
CA LYS A 61 19.88 -9.55 -4.27
C LYS A 61 19.24 -9.59 -2.88
N SER A 62 20.03 -9.35 -1.85
CA SER A 62 19.59 -9.33 -0.46
C SER A 62 19.83 -7.98 0.20
N VAL A 63 18.78 -7.44 0.82
CA VAL A 63 18.85 -6.29 1.74
C VAL A 63 18.35 -6.71 3.11
N VAL A 64 19.10 -6.41 4.16
CA VAL A 64 18.67 -6.60 5.55
C VAL A 64 18.36 -5.25 6.17
N VAL A 65 17.20 -5.13 6.79
CA VAL A 65 16.77 -3.94 7.54
C VAL A 65 16.65 -4.31 9.01
N SER A 66 17.61 -3.84 9.81
CA SER A 66 17.74 -4.12 11.23
C SER A 66 18.49 -2.98 11.91
N PRO A 67 18.05 -2.47 13.08
CA PRO A 67 18.75 -1.39 13.80
C PRO A 67 20.17 -1.78 14.24
N ASP A 68 20.37 -3.06 14.55
CA ASP A 68 21.65 -3.66 14.93
C ASP A 68 22.24 -4.50 13.78
N TYR A 69 23.54 -4.82 13.89
CA TYR A 69 24.20 -5.73 12.95
C TYR A 69 23.85 -7.18 13.29
N SER A 70 22.62 -7.58 12.96
CA SER A 70 22.06 -8.90 13.25
C SER A 70 22.77 -10.02 12.47
N GLU A 71 22.53 -11.29 12.85
CA GLU A 71 23.11 -12.42 12.13
C GLU A 71 22.72 -12.46 10.65
N ALA A 72 21.48 -12.05 10.33
CA ALA A 72 21.02 -11.91 8.95
C ALA A 72 21.85 -10.88 8.17
N ALA A 73 22.23 -9.75 8.80
CA ALA A 73 22.98 -8.67 8.15
C ALA A 73 24.32 -9.14 7.58
N LYS A 74 24.97 -10.10 8.26
CA LYS A 74 26.21 -10.74 7.80
C LYS A 74 26.13 -11.33 6.39
N PHE A 75 24.94 -11.78 5.97
CA PHE A 75 24.72 -12.42 4.68
C PHE A 75 24.13 -11.48 3.62
N SER A 76 23.80 -10.24 3.98
CA SER A 76 23.17 -9.29 3.05
C SER A 76 24.16 -8.66 2.07
N ASP A 77 23.66 -8.16 0.95
CA ASP A 77 24.44 -7.31 0.04
C ASP A 77 24.38 -5.84 0.47
N MET A 78 23.37 -5.49 1.27
CA MET A 78 23.20 -4.17 1.88
C MET A 78 22.49 -4.27 3.23
N TRP A 79 22.98 -3.51 4.21
CA TRP A 79 22.36 -3.39 5.52
C TRP A 79 21.85 -1.95 5.72
N LEU A 80 20.53 -1.81 5.91
CA LEU A 80 19.89 -0.58 6.34
C LEU A 80 19.63 -0.65 7.85
N HIS A 81 20.01 0.40 8.58
CA HIS A 81 19.94 0.43 10.05
C HIS A 81 19.07 1.57 10.58
N PRO A 82 17.75 1.55 10.31
CA PRO A 82 16.86 2.58 10.85
C PRO A 82 16.85 2.53 12.38
N LYS A 83 16.58 3.68 13.02
CA LYS A 83 16.18 3.71 14.43
C LYS A 83 15.04 2.73 14.65
N GLN A 84 15.17 1.83 15.62
CA GLN A 84 14.19 0.76 15.85
C GLN A 84 12.78 1.32 16.09
N GLY A 85 11.76 0.81 15.38
CA GLY A 85 10.38 1.29 15.52
C GLY A 85 10.04 2.49 14.62
N THR A 86 10.99 2.97 13.81
CA THR A 86 10.76 4.01 12.77
C THR A 86 10.57 3.42 11.38
N ASP A 87 10.48 2.09 11.27
CA ASP A 87 10.44 1.33 10.02
C ASP A 87 9.28 1.72 9.09
N ALA A 88 8.11 2.08 9.66
CA ALA A 88 7.00 2.63 8.87
C ALA A 88 7.39 3.90 8.09
N ALA A 89 8.24 4.76 8.66
CA ALA A 89 8.73 5.96 7.96
C ALA A 89 9.64 5.58 6.78
N LEU A 90 10.51 4.59 6.96
CA LEU A 90 11.35 4.05 5.88
C LEU A 90 10.47 3.45 4.76
N ALA A 91 9.49 2.62 5.11
CA ALA A 91 8.57 2.03 4.15
C ALA A 91 7.74 3.09 3.40
N MET A 92 7.26 4.13 4.08
CA MET A 92 6.54 5.23 3.43
C MET A 92 7.42 5.98 2.42
N ALA A 93 8.69 6.24 2.74
CA ALA A 93 9.61 6.89 1.79
C ALA A 93 10.01 5.99 0.61
N MET A 94 10.16 4.69 0.83
CA MET A 94 10.35 3.74 -0.26
C MET A 94 9.12 3.72 -1.18
N GLY A 95 7.91 3.69 -0.61
CA GLY A 95 6.67 3.71 -1.38
C GLY A 95 6.48 5.02 -2.15
N HIS A 96 6.92 6.14 -1.60
CA HIS A 96 6.93 7.43 -2.31
C HIS A 96 7.75 7.35 -3.61
N VAL A 97 8.94 6.76 -3.56
CA VAL A 97 9.81 6.57 -4.73
C VAL A 97 9.16 5.63 -5.75
N ILE A 98 8.57 4.52 -5.31
CA ILE A 98 7.93 3.54 -6.20
C ILE A 98 6.72 4.16 -6.89
N LEU A 99 5.84 4.84 -6.15
CA LEU A 99 4.69 5.52 -6.73
C LEU A 99 5.11 6.62 -7.72
N ARG A 100 6.12 7.44 -7.36
CA ARG A 100 6.66 8.46 -8.26
C ARG A 100 7.14 7.85 -9.57
N GLU A 101 8.02 6.85 -9.50
CA GLU A 101 8.75 6.37 -10.67
C GLU A 101 8.04 5.29 -11.48
N PHE A 102 7.05 4.57 -10.92
CA PHE A 102 6.44 3.40 -11.58
C PHE A 102 4.92 3.51 -11.76
N HIS A 103 4.27 4.48 -11.11
CA HIS A 103 2.83 4.74 -11.26
C HIS A 103 2.50 6.15 -11.76
N LEU A 104 3.39 7.13 -11.57
CA LEU A 104 3.14 8.53 -11.97
C LEU A 104 3.99 8.96 -13.17
N ASP A 105 5.31 9.06 -13.02
CA ASP A 105 6.20 9.58 -14.06
C ASP A 105 6.21 8.66 -15.29
N ARG A 106 6.13 7.36 -15.02
CA ARG A 106 5.73 6.33 -15.98
C ARG A 106 4.79 5.37 -15.27
N GLN A 107 4.04 4.62 -16.06
CA GLN A 107 3.12 3.60 -15.61
C GLN A 107 3.64 2.24 -16.06
N ALA A 108 4.17 1.44 -15.12
CA ALA A 108 4.59 0.08 -15.41
C ALA A 108 3.34 -0.78 -15.67
N GLU A 109 3.21 -1.33 -16.88
CA GLU A 109 2.00 -2.03 -17.34
C GLU A 109 1.55 -3.14 -16.37
N TYR A 110 2.50 -3.99 -15.94
CA TYR A 110 2.22 -5.06 -14.98
C TYR A 110 1.67 -4.52 -13.64
N PHE A 111 2.20 -3.40 -13.13
CA PHE A 111 1.76 -2.84 -11.86
C PHE A 111 0.38 -2.18 -11.98
N GLU A 112 0.12 -1.46 -13.07
CA GLU A 112 -1.18 -0.84 -13.33
C GLU A 112 -2.30 -1.88 -13.47
N ASP A 113 -2.05 -2.97 -14.19
CA ASP A 113 -3.02 -4.06 -14.33
C ASP A 113 -3.26 -4.76 -13.00
N TYR A 114 -2.19 -5.02 -12.24
CA TYR A 114 -2.29 -5.60 -10.91
C TYR A 114 -3.13 -4.72 -9.97
N TYR A 115 -2.83 -3.41 -9.92
CA TYR A 115 -3.53 -2.44 -9.09
C TYR A 115 -5.02 -2.42 -9.38
N ARG A 116 -5.35 -2.29 -10.67
CA ARG A 116 -6.73 -2.15 -11.12
C ARG A 116 -7.56 -3.39 -10.80
N GLN A 117 -6.95 -4.56 -10.87
CA GLN A 117 -7.62 -5.84 -10.72
C GLN A 117 -7.71 -6.33 -9.27
N TYR A 118 -6.65 -6.15 -8.48
CA TYR A 118 -6.46 -6.85 -7.21
C TYR A 118 -6.48 -5.94 -5.99
N THR A 119 -6.76 -4.64 -6.16
CA THR A 119 -6.82 -3.69 -5.06
C THR A 119 -8.13 -2.91 -5.05
N ASP A 120 -8.40 -2.20 -3.96
CA ASP A 120 -9.51 -1.26 -3.85
C ASP A 120 -9.15 0.14 -4.38
N MET A 121 -7.98 0.32 -4.99
CA MET A 121 -7.51 1.60 -5.53
C MET A 121 -8.49 2.30 -6.49
N PRO A 122 -9.21 1.59 -7.40
CA PRO A 122 -10.24 2.22 -8.25
C PRO A 122 -11.54 2.61 -7.52
N MET A 123 -11.75 2.16 -6.28
CA MET A 123 -13.02 2.36 -5.58
C MET A 123 -13.19 3.82 -5.18
N LEU A 124 -14.43 4.31 -5.23
CA LEU A 124 -14.78 5.68 -4.89
C LEU A 124 -14.95 5.85 -3.38
N VAL A 125 -14.38 6.91 -2.84
CA VAL A 125 -14.52 7.34 -1.45
C VAL A 125 -15.26 8.66 -1.40
N ARG A 126 -16.29 8.73 -0.55
CA ARG A 126 -17.02 9.97 -0.28
C ARG A 126 -16.17 10.92 0.55
N LEU A 127 -16.14 12.18 0.14
CA LEU A 127 -15.50 13.27 0.85
C LEU A 127 -16.57 14.10 1.57
N VAL A 128 -16.32 14.45 2.84
CA VAL A 128 -17.25 15.21 3.67
C VAL A 128 -16.53 16.33 4.40
N GLU A 129 -17.24 17.43 4.68
CA GLU A 129 -16.73 18.48 5.54
C GLU A 129 -16.75 18.03 7.00
N LYS A 130 -15.62 18.22 7.68
CA LYS A 130 -15.46 17.99 9.11
C LYS A 130 -14.47 19.01 9.67
N ASP A 131 -14.90 19.75 10.69
CA ASP A 131 -14.06 20.75 11.37
C ASP A 131 -13.40 21.75 10.40
N GLY A 132 -14.16 22.21 9.40
CA GLY A 132 -13.69 23.16 8.37
C GLY A 132 -12.76 22.58 7.30
N ASN A 133 -12.53 21.26 7.31
CA ASN A 133 -11.69 20.57 6.33
C ASN A 133 -12.49 19.51 5.58
N LEU A 134 -12.11 19.23 4.33
CA LEU A 134 -12.64 18.09 3.61
C LEU A 134 -11.86 16.83 4.01
N VAL A 135 -12.53 15.75 4.39
CA VAL A 135 -11.89 14.50 4.82
C VAL A 135 -12.50 13.28 4.10
N PRO A 136 -11.73 12.20 3.89
CA PRO A 136 -12.29 10.92 3.45
C PRO A 136 -13.21 10.34 4.53
N GLU A 137 -14.43 9.93 4.15
CA GLU A 137 -15.40 9.34 5.07
C GLU A 137 -15.43 7.81 4.94
N ARG A 138 -16.08 7.32 3.88
CA ARG A 138 -16.25 5.89 3.60
C ARG A 138 -16.29 5.66 2.10
N GLN A 139 -15.98 4.43 1.69
CA GLN A 139 -16.23 4.01 0.30
C GLN A 139 -17.72 4.12 -0.03
N LEU A 140 -18.01 4.58 -1.25
CA LEU A 140 -19.37 4.56 -1.78
C LEU A 140 -19.85 3.13 -1.96
N ARG A 141 -21.14 2.95 -1.72
CA ARG A 141 -21.87 1.69 -1.83
C ARG A 141 -22.92 1.80 -2.91
N ALA A 142 -23.29 0.68 -3.51
CA ALA A 142 -24.34 0.64 -4.51
C ALA A 142 -25.65 1.25 -3.97
N SER A 143 -25.96 1.05 -2.68
CA SER A 143 -27.12 1.62 -1.97
C SER A 143 -27.14 3.15 -1.90
N ASP A 144 -26.00 3.82 -2.10
CA ASP A 144 -25.94 5.28 -2.06
C ASP A 144 -26.59 5.90 -3.31
N PHE A 145 -26.73 5.14 -4.39
CA PHE A 145 -27.29 5.61 -5.66
C PHE A 145 -28.78 5.32 -5.76
N LYS A 146 -29.52 6.19 -6.47
CA LYS A 146 -30.93 5.95 -6.78
C LYS A 146 -31.11 4.61 -7.50
N GLY A 147 -31.98 3.75 -6.97
CA GLY A 147 -32.22 2.41 -7.53
C GLY A 147 -31.08 1.43 -7.28
N ASN A 148 -30.18 1.71 -6.33
CA ASN A 148 -29.11 0.84 -5.83
C ASN A 148 -28.14 0.34 -6.90
N LEU A 149 -27.91 1.10 -7.98
CA LEU A 149 -27.20 0.63 -9.19
C LEU A 149 -27.74 -0.72 -9.72
N SER A 150 -29.05 -0.94 -9.55
CA SER A 150 -29.76 -2.19 -9.85
C SER A 150 -29.27 -3.42 -9.07
N GLU A 151 -28.53 -3.24 -7.98
CA GLU A 151 -28.20 -4.32 -7.04
C GLU A 151 -29.37 -4.56 -6.10
N LYS A 152 -29.90 -5.79 -6.10
CA LYS A 152 -31.06 -6.18 -5.28
C LYS A 152 -30.64 -6.83 -3.95
N ASN A 153 -29.54 -7.57 -3.97
CA ASN A 153 -28.99 -8.26 -2.82
C ASN A 153 -27.80 -7.46 -2.26
N ASN A 154 -27.82 -7.20 -0.95
CA ASN A 154 -26.79 -6.48 -0.19
C ASN A 154 -26.15 -5.26 -0.89
N PRO A 155 -26.93 -4.31 -1.45
CA PRO A 155 -26.39 -3.14 -2.13
C PRO A 155 -25.51 -2.26 -1.22
N GLU A 156 -25.74 -2.28 0.08
CA GLU A 156 -24.98 -1.57 1.10
C GLU A 156 -23.58 -2.16 1.35
N TRP A 157 -23.30 -3.36 0.85
CA TRP A 157 -22.02 -4.07 0.98
C TRP A 157 -21.24 -4.20 -0.32
N LYS A 158 -21.65 -3.48 -1.37
CA LYS A 158 -21.04 -3.52 -2.70
C LYS A 158 -20.41 -2.19 -3.04
N THR A 159 -19.10 -2.18 -3.21
CA THR A 159 -18.31 -0.97 -3.52
C THR A 159 -18.53 -0.51 -4.95
N VAL A 160 -18.27 0.77 -5.20
CA VAL A 160 -18.52 1.42 -6.49
C VAL A 160 -17.23 2.01 -7.03
N ALA A 161 -17.00 1.82 -8.32
CA ALA A 161 -15.91 2.42 -9.09
C ALA A 161 -16.48 3.16 -10.30
N VAL A 162 -15.62 3.76 -11.13
CA VAL A 162 -16.00 4.35 -12.42
C VAL A 162 -15.52 3.44 -13.55
N ASP A 163 -16.37 3.15 -14.53
CA ASP A 163 -15.94 2.49 -15.76
C ASP A 163 -15.26 3.51 -16.68
N MET A 164 -14.00 3.28 -17.03
CA MET A 164 -13.17 4.16 -17.86
C MET A 164 -13.79 4.42 -19.23
N LYS A 165 -14.49 3.42 -19.81
CA LYS A 165 -15.09 3.53 -21.15
C LYS A 165 -16.28 4.48 -21.17
N THR A 166 -17.12 4.42 -20.14
CA THR A 166 -18.38 5.18 -20.10
C THR A 166 -18.35 6.39 -19.19
N GLY A 167 -17.37 6.48 -18.29
CA GLY A 167 -17.29 7.50 -17.24
C GLY A 167 -18.38 7.38 -16.18
N LYS A 168 -19.09 6.25 -16.12
CA LYS A 168 -20.25 6.04 -15.25
C LYS A 168 -19.91 5.20 -14.01
N PRO A 169 -20.60 5.42 -12.88
CA PRO A 169 -20.49 4.55 -11.71
C PRO A 169 -20.92 3.12 -12.04
N VAL A 170 -20.12 2.14 -11.61
CA VAL A 170 -20.34 0.71 -11.80
C VAL A 170 -20.05 -0.07 -10.52
N VAL A 171 -20.68 -1.24 -10.39
CA VAL A 171 -20.43 -2.20 -9.31
C VAL A 171 -19.65 -3.38 -9.87
N PRO A 172 -18.32 -3.44 -9.66
CA PRO A 172 -17.54 -4.60 -10.05
C PRO A 172 -17.91 -5.83 -9.19
N GLN A 173 -17.76 -7.02 -9.77
CA GLN A 173 -17.86 -8.28 -9.01
C GLN A 173 -16.80 -8.35 -7.90
N GLY A 174 -17.03 -9.22 -6.91
CA GLY A 174 -16.03 -9.54 -5.88
C GLY A 174 -16.18 -8.86 -4.52
N SER A 175 -16.87 -7.71 -4.44
CA SER A 175 -17.16 -7.07 -3.13
C SER A 175 -17.98 -7.99 -2.20
N ILE A 176 -17.85 -7.79 -0.89
CA ILE A 176 -18.36 -8.74 0.13
C ILE A 176 -19.88 -8.96 0.05
N GLY A 177 -20.64 -8.00 -0.46
CA GLY A 177 -22.08 -8.15 -0.70
C GLY A 177 -22.44 -9.21 -1.74
N PHE A 178 -21.49 -9.67 -2.57
CA PHE A 178 -21.70 -10.81 -3.49
C PHE A 178 -21.44 -12.18 -2.83
N ARG A 179 -20.81 -12.22 -1.65
CA ARG A 179 -20.42 -13.46 -0.97
C ARG A 179 -21.62 -14.23 -0.40
N TRP A 180 -22.66 -13.51 0.02
CA TRP A 180 -23.82 -14.06 0.71
C TRP A 180 -25.12 -13.60 0.04
N GLY A 181 -26.18 -14.39 0.16
CA GLY A 181 -27.49 -14.07 -0.43
C GLY A 181 -27.60 -14.24 -1.95
N GLU A 182 -26.47 -14.39 -2.66
CA GLU A 182 -26.39 -14.76 -4.07
C GLU A 182 -25.15 -15.62 -4.36
N GLN A 183 -24.96 -16.08 -5.60
CA GLN A 183 -23.84 -16.95 -5.99
C GLN A 183 -23.26 -16.56 -7.36
N GLY A 184 -22.03 -17.02 -7.62
CA GLY A 184 -21.37 -16.91 -8.93
C GLY A 184 -20.68 -15.58 -9.22
N LYS A 185 -20.83 -14.57 -8.37
CA LYS A 185 -20.28 -13.21 -8.56
C LYS A 185 -19.30 -12.75 -7.49
N TRP A 186 -19.04 -13.58 -6.48
CA TRP A 186 -17.95 -13.36 -5.53
C TRP A 186 -16.65 -13.94 -6.10
N ASN A 187 -16.06 -13.18 -7.02
CA ASN A 187 -14.82 -13.50 -7.70
C ASN A 187 -14.14 -12.19 -8.16
N LEU A 188 -12.86 -12.26 -8.50
CA LEU A 188 -12.08 -11.13 -8.97
C LEU A 188 -12.01 -11.08 -10.50
N LYS A 189 -13.08 -11.41 -11.23
CA LYS A 189 -13.13 -11.13 -12.67
C LYS A 189 -13.44 -9.65 -12.84
N GLY A 190 -12.73 -8.97 -13.75
CA GLY A 190 -12.94 -7.55 -14.06
C GLY A 190 -14.24 -7.35 -14.83
N GLN A 191 -15.38 -7.64 -14.18
CA GLN A 191 -16.69 -7.74 -14.82
C GLN A 191 -17.78 -7.09 -13.96
N ASP A 192 -18.84 -6.62 -14.63
CA ASP A 192 -20.08 -6.20 -13.97
C ASP A 192 -20.96 -7.41 -13.59
N LYS A 193 -22.07 -7.16 -12.89
CA LYS A 193 -23.03 -8.22 -12.52
C LYS A 193 -23.69 -8.97 -13.69
N LYS A 194 -23.59 -8.46 -14.93
CA LYS A 194 -24.11 -9.09 -16.16
C LYS A 194 -23.02 -9.89 -16.88
N GLY A 195 -21.78 -9.85 -16.41
CA GLY A 195 -20.63 -10.52 -17.04
C GLY A 195 -19.99 -9.69 -18.15
N ASN A 196 -20.30 -8.40 -18.28
CA ASN A 196 -19.60 -7.53 -19.21
C ASN A 196 -18.25 -7.13 -18.63
N ASP A 197 -17.21 -7.13 -19.44
CA ASP A 197 -15.87 -6.71 -19.00
C ASP A 197 -15.84 -5.21 -18.65
N LEU A 198 -15.27 -4.92 -17.49
CA LEU A 198 -15.06 -3.58 -16.95
C LEU A 198 -13.58 -3.23 -17.03
N ASN A 199 -13.31 -1.98 -17.37
CA ASN A 199 -12.00 -1.36 -17.16
C ASN A 199 -12.20 -0.21 -16.18
N LEU A 200 -11.75 -0.38 -14.93
CA LEU A 200 -12.03 0.59 -13.87
C LEU A 200 -11.09 1.79 -13.98
N GLU A 201 -11.61 3.00 -13.83
CA GLU A 201 -10.81 4.23 -13.77
C GLU A 201 -10.00 4.24 -12.46
N MET A 202 -8.67 4.28 -12.57
CA MET A 202 -7.78 4.29 -11.40
C MET A 202 -7.72 5.68 -10.77
N SER A 203 -7.74 6.72 -11.58
CA SER A 203 -7.50 8.10 -11.13
C SER A 203 -8.40 9.09 -11.87
N LEU A 204 -8.84 10.12 -11.18
CA LEU A 204 -9.63 11.22 -11.73
C LEU A 204 -8.76 12.39 -12.22
N ILE A 205 -7.44 12.23 -12.29
CA ILE A 205 -6.49 13.34 -12.54
C ILE A 205 -6.69 14.09 -13.87
N LEU A 206 -7.23 13.44 -14.90
CA LEU A 206 -7.44 14.08 -16.20
C LEU A 206 -8.53 15.15 -16.11
N ASP A 207 -8.38 16.25 -16.85
CA ASP A 207 -9.29 17.41 -16.80
C ASP A 207 -10.76 17.05 -17.13
N ASP A 208 -10.99 16.02 -17.94
CA ASP A 208 -12.34 15.53 -18.27
C ASP A 208 -12.86 14.44 -17.32
N ARG A 209 -12.10 14.14 -16.26
CA ARG A 209 -12.40 13.08 -15.28
C ARG A 209 -12.69 13.61 -13.86
N HIS A 210 -12.27 14.83 -13.52
CA HIS A 210 -12.64 15.50 -12.28
C HIS A 210 -13.40 16.80 -12.55
N ASP A 211 -14.18 17.24 -11.56
CA ASP A 211 -14.91 18.51 -11.61
C ASP A 211 -14.16 19.62 -10.85
N GLU A 212 -13.37 19.24 -9.85
CA GLU A 212 -12.57 20.18 -9.05
C GLU A 212 -11.33 19.51 -8.44
N VAL A 213 -10.38 20.34 -8.02
CA VAL A 213 -9.23 19.94 -7.20
C VAL A 213 -9.54 20.28 -5.76
N ALA A 214 -9.80 19.27 -4.96
CA ALA A 214 -10.25 19.41 -3.58
C ALA A 214 -9.08 19.41 -2.59
N ASN A 215 -9.15 20.28 -1.59
CA ASN A 215 -8.19 20.34 -0.48
C ASN A 215 -8.60 19.36 0.61
N VAL A 216 -8.01 18.16 0.61
CA VAL A 216 -8.34 17.08 1.55
C VAL A 216 -7.33 17.04 2.69
N ALA A 217 -7.82 16.95 3.91
CA ALA A 217 -7.02 16.88 5.12
C ALA A 217 -6.64 15.43 5.48
N PHE A 218 -5.34 15.21 5.74
CA PHE A 218 -4.78 13.94 6.19
C PHE A 218 -4.14 14.09 7.57
N PRO A 219 -4.34 13.14 8.50
CA PRO A 219 -3.69 13.20 9.80
C PRO A 219 -2.19 12.95 9.66
N TYR A 220 -1.40 13.65 10.46
CA TYR A 220 0.04 13.47 10.55
C TYR A 220 0.49 13.37 12.00
N PHE A 221 1.33 12.36 12.26
CA PHE A 221 1.78 12.03 13.61
C PHE A 221 3.31 12.08 13.77
N GLY A 222 4.05 12.28 12.68
CA GLY A 222 5.51 12.40 12.71
C GLY A 222 6.02 13.74 13.25
N ASN A 223 5.12 14.60 13.73
CA ASN A 223 5.44 15.84 14.44
C ASN A 223 5.29 15.76 15.96
N ARG A 224 4.97 14.58 16.50
CA ARG A 224 4.87 14.40 17.94
C ARG A 224 6.26 14.41 18.57
N GLU A 225 6.40 15.17 19.65
CA GLU A 225 7.62 15.17 20.46
C GLU A 225 7.77 13.84 21.19
N HIS A 226 9.00 13.31 21.18
CA HIS A 226 9.37 12.08 21.84
C HIS A 226 10.74 12.22 22.48
N ASP A 227 10.92 11.60 23.65
CA ASP A 227 12.19 11.68 24.40
C ASP A 227 13.37 10.98 23.70
N HIS A 228 13.08 10.05 22.77
CA HIS A 228 14.06 9.09 22.24
C HIS A 228 14.01 8.92 20.70
N PHE A 229 13.13 9.67 20.03
CA PHE A 229 12.89 9.58 18.60
C PHE A 229 12.85 10.98 18.01
N GLU A 230 13.46 11.13 16.83
CA GLU A 230 13.38 12.37 16.07
C GLU A 230 11.96 12.55 15.52
N GLY A 231 11.49 13.79 15.53
CA GLY A 231 10.25 14.22 14.92
C GLY A 231 10.49 15.30 13.88
N THR A 232 9.41 15.89 13.37
CA THR A 232 9.47 17.07 12.50
C THR A 232 8.53 18.17 12.98
N ASP A 233 8.66 19.36 12.42
CA ASP A 233 7.89 20.55 12.76
C ASP A 233 6.69 20.81 11.83
N HIS A 234 6.29 19.80 11.02
CA HIS A 234 5.11 19.89 10.16
C HIS A 234 3.81 19.93 10.98
N ASP A 235 2.73 20.43 10.36
CA ASP A 235 1.40 20.44 10.96
C ASP A 235 0.85 19.02 11.19
N SER A 236 0.06 18.85 12.26
CA SER A 236 -0.63 17.57 12.54
C SER A 236 -1.74 17.23 11.53
N VAL A 237 -2.11 18.19 10.68
CA VAL A 237 -3.08 18.01 9.60
C VAL A 237 -2.45 18.52 8.30
N LEU A 238 -2.23 17.60 7.36
CA LEU A 238 -1.67 17.90 6.06
C LEU A 238 -2.80 18.05 5.06
N VAL A 239 -3.07 19.28 4.64
CA VAL A 239 -4.02 19.55 3.56
C VAL A 239 -3.32 19.34 2.22
N ARG A 240 -3.90 18.48 1.37
CA ARG A 240 -3.34 18.08 0.08
C ARG A 240 -4.40 18.09 -1.02
N SER A 241 -3.97 18.47 -2.22
CA SER A 241 -4.82 18.57 -3.41
C SER A 241 -5.15 17.19 -3.98
N VAL A 242 -6.45 16.91 -4.16
CA VAL A 242 -6.97 15.63 -4.67
C VAL A 242 -7.94 15.91 -5.82
N PRO A 243 -7.80 15.28 -7.00
CA PRO A 243 -8.79 15.42 -8.06
C PRO A 243 -10.10 14.76 -7.62
N ALA A 244 -11.20 15.51 -7.67
CA ALA A 244 -12.47 15.08 -7.13
C ALA A 244 -13.62 15.31 -8.12
N LYS A 245 -14.60 14.41 -8.06
CA LYS A 245 -15.76 14.40 -8.95
C LYS A 245 -17.05 14.45 -8.15
N ARG A 246 -18.04 15.17 -8.67
CA ARG A 246 -19.39 15.22 -8.13
C ARG A 246 -20.23 14.09 -8.71
N VAL A 247 -20.87 13.34 -7.82
CA VAL A 247 -21.76 12.24 -8.19
C VAL A 247 -23.15 12.44 -7.60
N LYS A 248 -24.18 12.14 -8.39
CA LYS A 248 -25.57 12.18 -7.94
C LYS A 248 -25.93 10.89 -7.21
N LEU A 249 -26.18 11.03 -5.92
CA LEU A 249 -26.64 10.00 -5.00
C LEU A 249 -28.17 10.03 -4.85
N ALA A 250 -28.73 9.13 -4.05
CA ALA A 250 -30.16 9.08 -3.76
C ALA A 250 -30.61 10.26 -2.88
N ASP A 251 -29.74 10.75 -2.00
CA ASP A 251 -29.98 11.79 -1.00
C ASP A 251 -29.46 13.17 -1.41
N GLY A 252 -28.76 13.29 -2.54
CA GLY A 252 -28.21 14.56 -3.02
C GLY A 252 -27.01 14.36 -3.93
N GLU A 253 -26.10 15.33 -3.90
CA GLU A 253 -24.81 15.25 -4.58
C GLU A 253 -23.71 14.99 -3.54
N ALA A 254 -22.71 14.19 -3.91
CA ALA A 254 -21.52 13.98 -3.09
C ALA A 254 -20.26 14.22 -3.91
N LEU A 255 -19.23 14.75 -3.24
CA LEU A 255 -17.88 14.84 -3.79
C LEU A 255 -17.14 13.54 -3.49
N VAL A 256 -16.43 13.01 -4.49
CA VAL A 256 -15.71 11.74 -4.39
C VAL A 256 -14.32 11.81 -4.99
N ALA A 257 -13.42 10.96 -4.50
CA ALA A 257 -12.12 10.66 -5.10
C ALA A 257 -11.94 9.14 -5.16
N THR A 258 -11.00 8.64 -5.98
CA THR A 258 -10.62 7.22 -5.88
C THR A 258 -9.73 6.98 -4.67
N VAL A 259 -9.68 5.74 -4.18
CA VAL A 259 -8.69 5.34 -3.17
C VAL A 259 -7.27 5.62 -3.67
N PHE A 260 -6.98 5.39 -4.95
CA PHE A 260 -5.69 5.72 -5.56
C PHE A 260 -5.33 7.20 -5.42
N ASP A 261 -6.25 8.10 -5.78
CA ASP A 261 -5.99 9.54 -5.71
C ASP A 261 -5.72 10.00 -4.27
N LEU A 262 -6.49 9.47 -3.31
CA LEU A 262 -6.26 9.68 -1.87
C LEU A 262 -4.94 9.07 -1.39
N PHE A 263 -4.54 7.93 -1.94
CA PHE A 263 -3.31 7.24 -1.60
C PHE A 263 -2.08 8.01 -2.09
N ILE A 264 -2.10 8.48 -3.34
CA ILE A 264 -1.03 9.33 -3.89
C ILE A 264 -0.91 10.64 -3.11
N ALA A 265 -2.05 11.25 -2.76
CA ALA A 265 -2.06 12.41 -1.88
C ALA A 265 -1.52 12.06 -0.49
N ASN A 266 -1.87 10.94 0.13
CA ASN A 266 -1.30 10.51 1.42
C ASN A 266 0.22 10.30 1.39
N TYR A 267 0.80 9.89 0.26
CA TYR A 267 2.26 9.81 0.08
C TYR A 267 2.93 11.15 -0.26
N GLY A 268 2.15 12.23 -0.41
CA GLY A 268 2.66 13.58 -0.62
C GLY A 268 3.29 13.78 -2.00
N LEU A 269 2.73 13.16 -3.03
CA LEU A 269 3.26 13.26 -4.39
C LEU A 269 2.52 14.35 -5.17
N ASP A 270 3.25 15.36 -5.65
CA ASP A 270 2.67 16.37 -6.55
C ASP A 270 2.40 15.77 -7.94
N ARG A 271 1.20 16.04 -8.47
CA ARG A 271 0.74 15.57 -9.79
C ARG A 271 0.42 16.73 -10.72
N GLY A 272 0.96 17.92 -10.44
CA GLY A 272 0.64 19.16 -11.14
C GLY A 272 -0.58 19.90 -10.57
N LEU A 273 -1.13 19.41 -9.46
CA LEU A 273 -2.27 20.03 -8.76
C LEU A 273 -1.83 21.12 -7.77
N GLY A 274 -0.53 21.17 -7.46
CA GLY A 274 0.03 22.09 -6.47
C GLY A 274 -0.37 21.74 -5.02
N GLY A 275 -0.08 22.66 -4.10
CA GLY A 275 -0.29 22.47 -2.67
C GLY A 275 1.04 22.39 -1.90
N ALA A 276 1.10 23.00 -0.73
CA ALA A 276 2.34 23.14 0.04
C ALA A 276 2.86 21.83 0.65
N ASN A 277 1.98 20.83 0.82
CA ASN A 277 2.30 19.56 1.47
C ASN A 277 2.59 18.41 0.50
N SER A 278 2.85 18.71 -0.78
CA SER A 278 3.14 17.74 -1.83
C SER A 278 4.51 18.01 -2.44
N ALA A 279 5.38 16.99 -2.43
CA ALA A 279 6.74 17.07 -2.90
C ALA A 279 6.86 16.88 -4.42
N LYS A 280 7.77 17.65 -5.00
CA LYS A 280 8.20 17.60 -6.40
C LYS A 280 9.56 16.93 -6.56
N SER A 281 10.35 16.86 -5.48
CA SER A 281 11.60 16.11 -5.45
C SER A 281 11.77 15.32 -4.15
N TYR A 282 12.69 14.36 -4.18
CA TYR A 282 13.05 13.56 -3.01
C TYR A 282 13.86 14.34 -1.96
N ASP A 283 14.40 15.50 -2.34
CA ASP A 283 15.21 16.36 -1.47
C ASP A 283 14.37 17.29 -0.60
N GLU A 284 13.09 17.47 -0.94
CA GLU A 284 12.17 18.26 -0.14
C GLU A 284 11.86 17.52 1.15
N ASN A 285 12.13 18.15 2.29
CA ASN A 285 11.77 17.63 3.61
C ASN A 285 10.26 17.81 3.84
N LEU A 286 9.44 17.03 3.15
CA LEU A 286 7.99 16.95 3.31
C LEU A 286 7.61 15.53 3.77
N PRO A 287 6.50 15.37 4.52
CA PRO A 287 6.13 14.08 5.07
C PRO A 287 6.09 12.97 4.01
N TYR A 288 6.86 11.91 4.31
CA TYR A 288 7.03 10.68 3.51
C TYR A 288 7.98 10.78 2.30
N THR A 289 8.75 11.85 2.12
CA THR A 289 9.86 11.85 1.14
C THR A 289 11.09 11.11 1.68
N PRO A 290 12.05 10.71 0.81
CA PRO A 290 13.35 10.21 1.25
C PRO A 290 14.12 11.18 2.18
N ALA A 291 14.15 12.49 1.89
CA ALA A 291 14.78 13.47 2.77
C ALA A 291 14.11 13.57 4.14
N TRP A 292 12.78 13.41 4.20
CA TRP A 292 12.05 13.33 5.46
C TRP A 292 12.38 12.07 6.25
N ALA A 293 12.37 10.91 5.60
CA ALA A 293 12.66 9.64 6.27
C ALA A 293 14.11 9.54 6.76
N GLU A 294 15.07 10.18 6.07
CA GLU A 294 16.45 10.27 6.54
C GLU A 294 16.52 10.91 7.93
N LYS A 295 15.75 11.99 8.17
CA LYS A 295 15.70 12.64 9.50
C LYS A 295 15.06 11.75 10.57
N ILE A 296 13.97 11.07 10.24
CA ILE A 296 13.21 10.25 11.20
C ILE A 296 13.95 8.96 11.54
N THR A 297 14.53 8.30 10.53
CA THR A 297 15.07 6.94 10.66
C THR A 297 16.58 6.90 10.81
N GLY A 298 17.28 7.94 10.34
CA GLY A 298 18.75 7.94 10.19
C GLY A 298 19.27 7.18 8.97
N VAL A 299 18.42 6.56 8.15
CA VAL A 299 18.83 5.87 6.92
C VAL A 299 19.09 6.90 5.81
N PRO A 300 20.27 6.90 5.17
CA PRO A 300 20.56 7.88 4.13
C PRO A 300 19.57 7.80 2.97
N LYS A 301 19.04 8.94 2.53
CA LYS A 301 18.00 9.04 1.49
C LYS A 301 18.39 8.33 0.20
N ASP A 302 19.66 8.38 -0.19
CA ASP A 302 20.16 7.72 -1.41
C ASP A 302 20.05 6.20 -1.33
N GLN A 303 20.20 5.64 -0.12
CA GLN A 303 20.00 4.21 0.11
C GLN A 303 18.51 3.86 0.04
N ILE A 304 17.64 4.67 0.63
CA ILE A 304 16.18 4.51 0.54
C ILE A 304 15.74 4.48 -0.92
N ILE A 305 16.17 5.48 -1.70
CA ILE A 305 15.87 5.60 -3.13
C ILE A 305 16.41 4.41 -3.92
N THR A 306 17.66 4.01 -3.66
CA THR A 306 18.31 2.89 -4.37
C THR A 306 17.55 1.59 -4.14
N VAL A 307 17.30 1.24 -2.88
CA VAL A 307 16.62 -0.02 -2.54
C VAL A 307 15.18 -0.03 -3.05
N ALA A 308 14.43 1.07 -2.90
CA ALA A 308 13.07 1.17 -3.41
C ALA A 308 13.01 0.96 -4.94
N ARG A 309 13.91 1.62 -5.68
CA ARG A 309 13.99 1.52 -7.13
C ARG A 309 14.38 0.12 -7.59
N GLU A 310 15.41 -0.47 -6.98
CA GLU A 310 15.84 -1.83 -7.34
C GLU A 310 14.80 -2.89 -7.01
N PHE A 311 14.12 -2.76 -5.86
CA PHE A 311 13.03 -3.64 -5.45
C PHE A 311 11.89 -3.62 -6.48
N ALA A 312 11.47 -2.43 -6.92
CA ALA A 312 10.44 -2.26 -7.94
C ALA A 312 10.91 -2.71 -9.34
N LEU A 313 12.13 -2.36 -9.75
CA LEU A 313 12.69 -2.82 -11.04
C LEU A 313 12.77 -4.34 -11.13
N ASN A 314 13.15 -5.02 -10.05
CA ASN A 314 13.16 -6.47 -10.04
C ASN A 314 11.73 -7.02 -10.20
N ALA A 315 10.78 -6.51 -9.41
CA ALA A 315 9.39 -6.96 -9.48
C ALA A 315 8.78 -6.72 -10.87
N GLU A 316 9.03 -5.56 -11.48
CA GLU A 316 8.56 -5.25 -12.83
C GLU A 316 9.11 -6.24 -13.87
N LYS A 317 10.43 -6.51 -13.84
CA LYS A 317 11.08 -7.40 -14.81
C LYS A 317 10.66 -8.87 -14.66
N THR A 318 10.15 -9.24 -13.51
CA THR A 318 9.90 -10.63 -13.13
C THR A 318 8.43 -10.93 -12.88
N ASN A 319 7.55 -9.95 -13.08
CA ASN A 319 6.14 -10.01 -12.73
C ASN A 319 5.93 -10.40 -11.26
N GLY A 320 6.53 -9.63 -10.36
CA GLY A 320 6.24 -9.68 -8.92
C GLY A 320 7.23 -10.48 -8.06
N ARG A 321 8.40 -10.91 -8.56
CA ARG A 321 9.34 -11.76 -7.80
C ARG A 321 10.27 -10.97 -6.86
N SER A 322 9.71 -9.99 -6.16
CA SER A 322 10.35 -9.30 -5.02
C SER A 322 9.59 -9.66 -3.73
N MET A 323 10.30 -10.01 -2.67
CA MET A 323 9.71 -10.55 -1.45
C MET A 323 10.28 -9.86 -0.22
N VAL A 324 9.43 -9.70 0.80
CA VAL A 324 9.86 -9.21 2.12
C VAL A 324 9.59 -10.27 3.18
N ILE A 325 10.67 -10.71 3.84
CA ILE A 325 10.64 -11.62 4.98
C ILE A 325 10.58 -10.79 6.26
N LEU A 326 9.51 -10.97 7.03
CA LEU A 326 9.13 -10.14 8.18
C LEU A 326 9.05 -10.96 9.46
N GLY A 327 9.17 -10.30 10.61
CA GLY A 327 9.05 -10.96 11.90
C GLY A 327 8.82 -9.99 13.06
N ALA A 328 9.00 -10.52 14.27
CA ALA A 328 8.71 -9.84 15.53
C ALA A 328 9.46 -8.50 15.74
N GLY A 329 10.58 -8.26 15.05
CA GLY A 329 11.30 -6.99 15.11
C GLY A 329 10.45 -5.80 14.67
N LEU A 330 9.43 -6.04 13.85
CA LEU A 330 8.42 -5.08 13.43
C LEU A 330 7.08 -5.30 14.12
N ASN A 331 6.67 -6.57 14.29
CA ASN A 331 5.32 -6.90 14.76
C ASN A 331 5.11 -6.65 16.26
N HIS A 332 6.17 -6.60 17.05
CA HIS A 332 6.06 -6.39 18.51
C HIS A 332 6.08 -4.91 18.92
N TRP A 333 5.94 -3.99 17.95
CA TRP A 333 5.74 -2.58 18.22
C TRP A 333 4.25 -2.25 18.40
N TYR A 334 3.94 -1.24 19.21
CA TYR A 334 2.55 -0.82 19.41
C TYR A 334 1.85 -0.45 18.09
N HIS A 335 2.59 0.19 17.17
CA HIS A 335 2.14 0.54 15.82
C HIS A 335 2.60 -0.49 14.76
N MET A 336 2.56 -1.78 15.10
CA MET A 336 2.90 -2.88 14.18
C MET A 336 2.12 -2.82 12.87
N ASP A 337 0.88 -2.35 12.93
CA ASP A 337 -0.02 -2.21 11.80
C ASP A 337 0.52 -1.19 10.78
N MET A 338 1.15 -0.11 11.23
CA MET A 338 1.79 0.88 10.36
C MET A 338 3.07 0.32 9.71
N ASN A 339 3.89 -0.40 10.48
CA ASN A 339 5.07 -1.09 9.95
C ASN A 339 4.67 -2.07 8.84
N TYR A 340 3.69 -2.93 9.12
CA TYR A 340 3.23 -3.95 8.20
C TYR A 340 2.54 -3.35 6.98
N ARG A 341 1.59 -2.41 7.15
CA ARG A 341 0.90 -1.78 6.02
C ARG A 341 1.86 -0.99 5.13
N GLY A 342 2.88 -0.36 5.70
CA GLY A 342 3.95 0.28 4.91
C GLY A 342 4.61 -0.70 3.95
N ILE A 343 5.01 -1.86 4.46
CA ILE A 343 5.70 -2.90 3.68
C ILE A 343 4.75 -3.64 2.73
N MET A 344 3.54 -3.97 3.18
CA MET A 344 2.49 -4.55 2.34
C MET A 344 2.20 -3.65 1.14
N ASN A 345 2.16 -2.33 1.35
CA ASN A 345 2.00 -1.39 0.26
C ASN A 345 3.14 -1.45 -0.75
N LEU A 346 4.41 -1.61 -0.34
CA LEU A 346 5.52 -1.80 -1.29
C LEU A 346 5.32 -3.04 -2.16
N LEU A 347 4.86 -4.13 -1.55
CA LEU A 347 4.60 -5.39 -2.24
C LEU A 347 3.40 -5.29 -3.18
N ILE A 348 2.34 -4.61 -2.75
CA ILE A 348 1.15 -4.36 -3.56
C ILE A 348 1.54 -3.47 -4.75
N MET A 349 2.23 -2.33 -4.52
CA MET A 349 2.81 -1.40 -5.53
C MET A 349 3.51 -2.16 -6.66
N CYS A 350 4.27 -3.16 -6.28
CA CYS A 350 5.09 -3.94 -7.19
C CYS A 350 4.41 -5.23 -7.69
N GLY A 351 3.12 -5.44 -7.43
CA GLY A 351 2.37 -6.63 -7.85
C GLY A 351 2.87 -7.95 -7.28
N CYS A 352 3.58 -7.94 -6.15
CA CYS A 352 4.31 -9.10 -5.66
C CYS A 352 3.43 -10.13 -4.94
N VAL A 353 2.32 -9.70 -4.33
CA VAL A 353 1.46 -10.59 -3.54
C VAL A 353 0.70 -11.55 -4.47
N GLY A 354 0.80 -12.86 -4.19
CA GLY A 354 0.18 -13.93 -4.99
C GLY A 354 1.05 -14.47 -6.13
N GLN A 355 2.31 -14.02 -6.26
CA GLN A 355 3.27 -14.52 -7.23
C GLN A 355 4.35 -15.37 -6.54
N SER A 356 4.72 -16.52 -7.12
CA SER A 356 5.82 -17.34 -6.60
C SER A 356 7.14 -16.57 -6.67
N GLY A 357 7.88 -16.55 -5.56
CA GLY A 357 9.09 -15.74 -5.37
C GLY A 357 8.81 -14.29 -5.00
N GLY A 358 7.55 -13.94 -4.76
CA GLY A 358 7.09 -12.61 -4.40
C GLY A 358 6.24 -12.60 -3.14
N GLY A 359 6.05 -11.41 -2.57
CA GLY A 359 4.99 -11.19 -1.60
C GLY A 359 5.45 -11.01 -0.16
N TRP A 360 4.46 -11.12 0.72
CA TRP A 360 4.56 -10.86 2.15
C TRP A 360 4.84 -12.17 2.89
N SER A 361 6.03 -12.28 3.47
CA SER A 361 6.52 -13.52 4.09
C SER A 361 6.73 -13.31 5.58
N HIS A 362 5.61 -13.25 6.32
CA HIS A 362 5.59 -13.09 7.77
C HIS A 362 5.87 -14.41 8.48
N TYR A 363 6.85 -14.42 9.38
CA TYR A 363 7.13 -15.60 10.20
C TYR A 363 7.32 -15.21 11.67
N VAL A 364 6.58 -15.85 12.57
CA VAL A 364 6.56 -15.63 14.03
C VAL A 364 6.51 -16.96 14.81
N GLY A 365 5.47 -17.26 15.61
CA GLY A 365 5.21 -18.61 16.10
C GLY A 365 4.82 -19.60 14.99
N GLN A 366 4.60 -20.86 15.39
CA GLN A 366 4.03 -21.89 14.54
C GLN A 366 2.50 -21.86 14.72
N GLU A 367 1.81 -21.15 13.83
CA GLU A 367 0.35 -20.92 13.85
C GLU A 367 -0.44 -21.82 12.91
#